data_AF-A0A1H6J218-F1
#
_entry.id   AF-A0A1H6J218-F1
#
_cell.length_a   1.000
_cell.length_b   1.000
_cell.length_c   1.000
_cell.angle_alpha   90.00
_cell.angle_beta   90.00
_cell.angle_gamma   90.00
#
_symmetry.space_group_name_H-M   'P 1'
#
loop_
_entity.id
_entity.type
_entity.pdbx_description
1 polymer ?
#
loop_
_entity_poly.entity_id
_entity_poly.type
_entity_poly.pdbx_seq_one_letter_code
_entity_poly.pdbx_strand_id
1 'polypeptide(L)'
;MIKAFIKKFNLKGYLFLLIVWILIQIFTFYIFPFFIIPFIWLLFILFFLVLIIRNLIIAIKNRNVPLIVNQRMVKLMVNVILFGLTFYGLNYIPQLIIEKVDWVVLYNHRKNIIDEVKNNKLQPNVSYNDFMCELPYEFPIVSNGGNDIAIYYNDENEYTIEFYVFRNFFDAPSTKIIYSENPENINYFEEKIKRDPTNNWKIKNNWYRIYGD
;
A
#
# COMPACT_ATOMS: atom_id res chain seq x y z
N MET A 1 -22.47 17.09 -41.39
CA MET A 1 -21.38 16.25 -40.87
C MET A 1 -21.14 16.37 -39.34
N ILE A 2 -21.92 17.18 -38.59
CA ILE A 2 -21.77 17.39 -37.12
C ILE A 2 -22.68 16.48 -36.27
N LYS A 3 -23.68 15.82 -36.89
CA LYS A 3 -24.60 14.90 -36.19
C LYS A 3 -24.03 13.51 -35.92
N ALA A 4 -22.88 13.17 -36.51
CA ALA A 4 -22.24 11.89 -36.27
C ALA A 4 -21.36 11.99 -35.02
N PHE A 5 -21.70 11.20 -34.01
CA PHE A 5 -20.88 10.93 -32.82
C PHE A 5 -20.95 11.91 -31.63
N ILE A 6 -22.15 12.30 -31.20
CA ILE A 6 -22.36 12.50 -29.76
C ILE A 6 -22.37 11.11 -29.11
N LYS A 7 -21.20 10.48 -29.00
CA LYS A 7 -21.05 9.24 -28.24
C LYS A 7 -21.33 9.60 -26.79
N LYS A 8 -22.43 9.09 -26.23
CA LYS A 8 -22.76 9.21 -24.80
C LYS A 8 -21.49 8.96 -23.98
N PHE A 9 -21.23 9.80 -22.98
CA PHE A 9 -20.09 9.65 -22.09
C PHE A 9 -19.99 8.20 -21.62
N ASN A 10 -18.90 7.51 -21.96
CA ASN A 10 -18.73 6.10 -21.63
C ASN A 10 -18.26 5.96 -20.18
N LEU A 11 -19.19 6.12 -19.24
CA LEU A 11 -18.96 5.97 -17.81
C LEU A 11 -18.42 4.57 -17.48
N LYS A 12 -18.92 3.53 -18.16
CA LYS A 12 -18.48 2.14 -17.97
C LYS A 12 -16.99 1.96 -18.22
N GLY A 13 -16.44 2.60 -19.26
CA GLY A 13 -15.01 2.52 -19.56
C GLY A 13 -14.12 3.16 -18.49
N TYR A 14 -14.57 4.26 -17.89
CA TYR A 14 -13.83 4.94 -16.81
C TYR A 14 -13.99 4.23 -15.46
N LEU A 15 -15.15 3.65 -15.20
CA LEU A 15 -15.36 2.78 -14.04
C LEU A 15 -14.44 1.55 -14.13
N PHE A 16 -14.37 0.92 -15.30
CA PHE A 16 -13.45 -0.19 -15.54
C PHE A 16 -11.99 0.22 -15.34
N LEU A 17 -11.58 1.37 -15.86
CA LEU A 17 -10.24 1.92 -15.63
C LEU A 17 -9.94 2.11 -14.14
N LEU A 18 -10.90 2.66 -13.38
CA LEU A 18 -10.76 2.84 -11.94
C LEU A 18 -10.62 1.50 -11.20
N ILE A 19 -11.45 0.50 -11.55
CA ILE A 19 -11.37 -0.84 -10.95
C ILE A 19 -10.01 -1.48 -11.24
N VAL A 20 -9.56 -1.45 -12.50
CA VAL A 20 -8.25 -1.99 -12.89
C VAL A 20 -7.12 -1.27 -12.14
N TRP A 21 -7.19 0.06 -12.01
CA TRP A 21 -6.22 0.82 -11.26
C TRP A 21 -6.20 0.42 -9.77
N ILE A 22 -7.36 0.29 -9.12
CA ILE A 22 -7.48 -0.17 -7.72
C ILE A 22 -6.88 -1.57 -7.55
N LEU A 23 -7.23 -2.50 -8.44
CA LEU A 23 -6.68 -3.86 -8.40
C LEU A 23 -5.16 -3.82 -8.46
N ILE A 24 -4.60 -3.01 -9.34
CA ILE A 24 -3.14 -2.88 -9.48
C ILE A 24 -2.51 -2.29 -8.23
N GLN A 25 -3.15 -1.32 -7.56
CA GLN A 25 -2.67 -0.82 -6.27
C GLN A 25 -2.62 -1.93 -5.21
N ILE A 26 -3.65 -2.79 -5.15
CA ILE A 26 -3.70 -3.94 -4.24
C ILE A 26 -2.59 -4.95 -4.59
N PHE A 27 -2.43 -5.29 -5.88
CA PHE A 27 -1.36 -6.19 -6.33
C PHE A 27 0.03 -5.63 -6.03
N THR A 28 0.26 -4.33 -6.22
CA THR A 28 1.54 -3.69 -5.88
C THR A 28 1.80 -3.67 -4.38
N PHE A 29 0.76 -3.62 -3.55
CA PHE A 29 0.90 -3.61 -2.10
C PHE A 29 1.27 -5.00 -1.57
N TYR A 30 0.58 -6.05 -2.01
CA TYR A 30 0.73 -7.39 -1.42
C TYR A 30 1.65 -8.34 -2.18
N ILE A 31 1.68 -8.26 -3.51
CA ILE A 31 2.17 -9.36 -4.36
C ILE A 31 3.43 -8.97 -5.11
N PHE A 32 3.47 -7.79 -5.72
CA PHE A 32 4.60 -7.47 -6.58
C PHE A 32 5.89 -7.22 -5.79
N PRO A 33 7.00 -7.88 -6.16
CA PRO A 33 8.32 -7.55 -5.62
C PRO A 33 8.64 -6.07 -5.82
N PHE A 34 9.33 -5.48 -4.84
CA PHE A 34 9.59 -4.04 -4.82
C PHE A 34 10.25 -3.54 -6.11
N PHE A 35 11.16 -4.32 -6.73
CA PHE A 35 11.89 -3.93 -7.93
C PHE A 35 11.00 -3.90 -9.18
N ILE A 36 9.85 -4.59 -9.18
CA ILE A 36 8.88 -4.57 -10.30
C ILE A 36 8.00 -3.32 -10.23
N ILE A 37 7.73 -2.82 -9.01
CA ILE A 37 6.81 -1.71 -8.76
C ILE A 37 7.15 -0.45 -9.58
N PRO A 38 8.42 0.02 -9.66
CA PRO A 38 8.78 1.18 -10.49
C PRO A 38 8.43 1.03 -11.98
N PHE A 39 8.59 -0.17 -12.54
CA PHE A 39 8.27 -0.43 -13.95
C PHE A 39 6.76 -0.37 -14.20
N ILE A 40 5.97 -0.91 -13.27
CA ILE A 40 4.50 -0.82 -13.32
C ILE A 40 4.09 0.65 -13.25
N TRP A 41 4.61 1.41 -12.30
CA TRP A 41 4.28 2.83 -12.18
C TRP A 41 4.67 3.63 -13.42
N LEU A 42 5.86 3.39 -13.99
CA LEU A 42 6.29 4.03 -15.23
C LEU A 42 5.30 3.76 -16.38
N LEU A 43 4.87 2.51 -16.55
CA LEU A 43 3.89 2.14 -17.58
C LEU A 43 2.55 2.88 -17.38
N PHE A 44 2.06 2.96 -16.15
CA PHE A 44 0.82 3.67 -15.84
C PHE A 44 0.93 5.18 -16.02
N ILE A 45 2.04 5.78 -15.62
CA ILE A 45 2.34 7.20 -15.82
C ILE A 45 2.31 7.53 -17.31
N LEU A 46 2.99 6.75 -18.15
CA LEU A 46 2.98 6.93 -19.60
C LEU A 46 1.58 6.74 -20.20
N PHE A 47 0.87 5.70 -19.76
CA PHE A 47 -0.50 5.44 -20.20
C PHE A 47 -1.45 6.61 -19.90
N PHE A 48 -1.44 7.12 -18.67
CA PHE A 48 -2.27 8.26 -18.28
C PHE A 48 -1.84 9.55 -18.99
N LEU A 49 -0.55 9.77 -19.22
CA LEU A 49 -0.06 10.93 -19.97
C LEU A 49 -0.62 10.94 -21.40
N VAL A 50 -0.61 9.78 -22.09
CA VAL A 50 -1.22 9.64 -23.43
C VAL A 50 -2.72 9.95 -23.39
N LEU A 51 -3.44 9.47 -22.36
CA LEU A 51 -4.87 9.77 -22.21
C LEU A 51 -5.15 11.25 -21.94
N ILE A 52 -4.30 11.92 -21.15
CA ILE A 52 -4.38 13.35 -20.86
C ILE A 52 -4.18 14.15 -22.15
N ILE A 53 -3.08 13.92 -22.87
CA ILE A 53 -2.76 14.61 -24.13
C ILE A 53 -3.89 14.41 -25.15
N ARG A 54 -4.36 13.16 -25.32
CA ARG A 54 -5.47 12.85 -26.25
C ARG A 54 -6.74 13.61 -25.89
N ASN A 55 -7.12 13.68 -24.61
CA ASN A 55 -8.34 14.40 -24.21
C ASN A 55 -8.20 15.91 -24.38
N LEU A 56 -7.00 16.48 -24.14
CA LEU A 56 -6.70 17.89 -24.41
C LEU A 56 -6.83 18.22 -25.90
N ILE A 57 -6.18 17.46 -26.79
CA ILE A 57 -6.24 17.68 -28.24
C ILE A 57 -7.70 17.65 -28.74
N ILE A 58 -8.49 16.68 -28.29
CA ILE A 58 -9.89 16.57 -28.69
C ILE A 58 -10.73 17.73 -28.12
N ALA A 59 -10.47 18.16 -26.89
CA ALA A 59 -11.17 19.30 -26.29
C ALA A 59 -10.89 20.60 -27.07
N ILE A 60 -9.63 20.86 -27.41
CA ILE A 60 -9.21 22.05 -28.18
C ILE A 60 -9.81 22.02 -29.59
N LYS A 61 -9.73 20.88 -30.30
CA LYS A 61 -10.28 20.73 -31.66
C LYS A 61 -11.79 20.95 -31.72
N ASN A 62 -12.51 20.61 -30.65
CA ASN A 62 -13.97 20.70 -30.58
C ASN A 62 -14.46 21.83 -29.65
N ARG A 63 -13.64 22.86 -29.43
CA ARG A 63 -13.92 23.96 -28.48
C ARG A 63 -15.28 24.65 -28.70
N ASN A 64 -15.78 24.65 -29.94
CA ASN A 64 -17.06 25.26 -30.30
C ASN A 64 -18.28 24.37 -29.99
N VAL A 65 -18.08 23.16 -29.47
CA VAL A 65 -19.15 22.21 -29.13
C VAL A 65 -19.13 21.94 -27.62
N PRO A 66 -19.89 22.72 -26.81
CA PRO A 66 -19.79 22.68 -25.34
C PRO A 66 -19.97 21.28 -24.74
N LEU A 67 -20.92 20.49 -25.28
CA LEU A 67 -21.17 19.14 -24.80
C LEU A 67 -19.94 18.22 -24.92
N ILE A 68 -19.20 18.31 -26.03
CA ILE A 68 -17.99 17.51 -26.25
C ILE A 68 -16.89 17.99 -25.30
N VAL A 69 -16.72 19.30 -25.14
CA VAL A 69 -15.74 19.89 -24.24
C VAL A 69 -15.98 19.44 -22.80
N ASN A 70 -17.20 19.58 -22.29
CA ASN A 70 -17.55 19.18 -20.92
C ASN A 70 -17.25 17.70 -20.66
N GLN A 71 -17.61 16.82 -21.61
CA GLN A 71 -17.29 15.40 -21.50
C GLN A 71 -15.78 15.12 -21.50
N ARG A 72 -14.98 15.89 -22.25
CA ARG A 72 -13.51 15.76 -22.27
C ARG A 72 -12.87 16.29 -21.00
N MET A 73 -13.40 17.36 -20.42
CA MET A 73 -12.91 17.92 -19.17
C MET A 73 -13.13 16.97 -17.99
N VAL A 74 -14.30 16.32 -17.91
CA VAL A 74 -14.54 15.28 -16.89
C VAL A 74 -13.54 14.14 -17.03
N LYS A 75 -13.30 13.66 -18.25
CA LYS A 75 -12.30 12.60 -18.52
C LYS A 75 -10.89 13.03 -18.16
N LEU A 76 -10.53 14.27 -18.49
CA LEU A 76 -9.24 14.87 -18.17
C LEU A 76 -9.04 14.89 -16.65
N MET A 77 -10.02 15.39 -15.90
CA MET A 77 -9.99 15.44 -14.44
C MET A 77 -9.76 14.05 -13.83
N VAL A 78 -10.51 13.04 -14.27
CA VAL A 78 -10.30 11.65 -13.80
C VAL A 78 -8.89 11.15 -14.10
N ASN A 79 -8.38 11.34 -15.32
CA ASN A 79 -7.02 10.88 -15.64
C ASN A 79 -5.95 11.65 -14.88
N VAL A 80 -6.13 12.96 -14.65
CA VAL A 80 -5.18 13.78 -13.88
C VAL A 80 -5.15 13.35 -12.42
N ILE A 81 -6.31 13.03 -11.83
CA ILE A 81 -6.39 12.47 -10.48
C ILE A 81 -5.67 11.12 -10.41
N LEU A 82 -5.99 10.19 -11.30
CA LEU A 82 -5.35 8.86 -11.32
C LEU A 82 -3.85 8.94 -11.60
N PHE A 83 -3.43 9.83 -12.50
CA PHE A 83 -2.03 10.14 -12.78
C PHE A 83 -1.33 10.64 -11.52
N GLY A 84 -1.92 11.63 -10.85
CA GLY A 84 -1.43 12.17 -9.59
C GLY A 84 -1.27 11.06 -8.54
N LEU A 85 -2.34 10.32 -8.28
CA LEU A 85 -2.35 9.22 -7.30
C LEU A 85 -1.38 8.06 -7.64
N THR A 86 -0.94 7.93 -8.90
CA THR A 86 0.08 6.95 -9.28
C THR A 86 1.50 7.52 -9.13
N PHE A 87 1.64 8.84 -9.23
CA PHE A 87 2.93 9.51 -9.17
C PHE A 87 3.50 9.47 -7.75
N TYR A 88 4.81 9.24 -7.64
CA TYR A 88 5.54 8.92 -6.41
C TYR A 88 5.11 9.74 -5.18
N GLY A 89 4.95 11.06 -5.34
CA GLY A 89 4.60 11.96 -4.24
C GLY A 89 3.18 11.82 -3.69
N LEU A 90 2.20 11.33 -4.45
CA LEU A 90 0.81 11.16 -3.97
C LEU A 90 0.40 9.69 -3.84
N ASN A 91 1.25 8.76 -4.31
CA ASN A 91 0.97 7.33 -4.20
C ASN A 91 0.96 6.81 -2.76
N TYR A 92 1.51 7.57 -1.80
CA TYR A 92 1.35 7.26 -0.38
C TYR A 92 -0.13 7.26 0.05
N ILE A 93 -1.01 8.03 -0.62
CA ILE A 93 -2.43 8.13 -0.27
C ILE A 93 -3.14 6.78 -0.46
N PRO A 94 -3.17 6.17 -1.67
CA PRO A 94 -3.78 4.86 -1.84
C PRO A 94 -3.10 3.79 -0.98
N GLN A 95 -1.77 3.82 -0.83
CA GLN A 95 -1.05 2.87 0.03
C GLN A 95 -1.49 2.96 1.50
N LEU A 96 -1.62 4.17 2.05
CA LEU A 96 -2.07 4.38 3.42
C LEU A 96 -3.53 3.95 3.62
N ILE A 97 -4.39 4.14 2.61
CA ILE A 97 -5.77 3.64 2.65
C ILE A 97 -5.76 2.11 2.69
N ILE A 98 -4.97 1.46 1.83
CA ILE A 98 -4.83 -0.01 1.81
C ILE A 98 -4.29 -0.50 3.16
N GLU A 99 -3.24 0.11 3.70
CA GLU A 99 -2.65 -0.22 5.01
C GLU A 99 -3.68 -0.13 6.16
N LYS A 100 -4.54 0.89 6.17
CA LYS A 100 -5.59 1.02 7.19
C LYS A 100 -6.66 -0.06 7.06
N VAL A 101 -7.06 -0.41 5.84
CA VAL A 101 -8.02 -1.49 5.58
C VAL A 101 -7.39 -2.84 5.94
N ASP A 102 -6.15 -3.06 5.55
CA ASP A 102 -5.34 -4.23 5.88
C ASP A 102 -5.32 -4.49 7.38
N TRP A 103 -5.00 -3.46 8.18
CA TRP A 103 -5.01 -3.56 9.63
C TRP A 103 -6.35 -4.08 10.15
N VAL A 104 -7.46 -3.48 9.70
CA VAL A 104 -8.81 -3.87 10.17
C VAL A 104 -9.15 -5.30 9.78
N VAL A 105 -8.85 -5.70 8.55
CA VAL A 105 -9.20 -7.03 8.02
C VAL A 105 -8.34 -8.13 8.65
N LEU A 106 -7.04 -7.88 8.83
CA LEU A 106 -6.08 -8.91 9.25
C LEU A 106 -5.72 -8.86 10.74
N TYR A 107 -6.29 -7.92 11.51
CA TYR A 107 -6.04 -7.79 12.95
C TYR A 107 -6.18 -9.12 13.71
N ASN A 108 -7.27 -9.85 13.48
CA ASN A 108 -7.52 -11.11 14.18
C ASN A 108 -6.51 -12.20 13.79
N HIS A 109 -6.09 -12.23 12.52
CA HIS A 109 -5.03 -13.15 12.08
C HIS A 109 -3.70 -12.82 12.76
N ARG A 110 -3.30 -11.54 12.81
CA ARG A 110 -2.08 -11.11 13.51
C ARG A 110 -2.13 -11.39 15.01
N LYS A 111 -3.29 -11.22 15.64
CA LYS A 111 -3.48 -11.59 17.04
C LYS A 111 -3.29 -13.09 17.26
N ASN A 112 -3.89 -13.93 16.43
CA ASN A 112 -3.73 -15.38 16.54
C ASN A 112 -2.27 -15.81 16.38
N ILE A 113 -1.52 -15.17 15.47
CA ILE A 113 -0.08 -15.42 15.29
C ILE A 113 0.69 -15.07 16.56
N ILE A 114 0.38 -13.95 17.21
CA ILE A 114 1.02 -13.59 18.49
C ILE A 114 0.73 -14.67 19.54
N ASP A 115 -0.50 -15.15 19.63
CA ASP A 115 -0.88 -16.21 20.56
C ASP A 115 -0.13 -17.52 20.22
N GLU A 116 0.07 -17.83 18.94
CA GLU A 116 0.85 -19.01 18.50
C GLU A 116 2.34 -18.89 18.82
N VAL A 117 2.93 -17.70 18.65
CA VAL A 117 4.32 -17.42 19.04
C VAL A 117 4.50 -17.62 20.54
N LYS A 118 3.63 -17.01 21.36
CA LYS A 118 3.68 -17.13 22.82
C LYS A 118 3.49 -18.55 23.33
N ASN A 119 2.73 -19.37 22.60
CA ASN A 119 2.52 -20.78 22.91
C ASN A 119 3.59 -21.70 22.31
N ASN A 120 4.70 -21.15 21.82
CA ASN A 120 5.80 -21.88 21.17
C ASN A 120 5.40 -22.72 19.95
N LYS A 121 4.27 -22.39 19.30
CA LYS A 121 3.83 -23.05 18.06
C LYS A 121 4.50 -22.45 16.82
N LEU A 122 4.79 -21.15 16.87
CA LEU A 122 5.57 -20.43 15.86
C LEU A 122 6.87 -19.95 16.49
N GLN A 123 7.98 -20.30 15.86
CA GLN A 123 9.33 -19.94 16.29
C GLN A 123 10.17 -19.61 15.06
N PRO A 124 11.27 -18.84 15.20
CA PRO A 124 12.21 -18.62 14.11
C PRO A 124 12.60 -19.95 13.46
N ASN A 125 12.40 -20.06 12.15
CA ASN A 125 12.45 -21.33 11.42
C ASN A 125 13.26 -21.26 10.11
N VAL A 126 13.96 -20.15 9.87
CA VAL A 126 14.82 -19.97 8.70
C VAL A 126 16.29 -20.05 9.09
N SER A 127 17.14 -20.55 8.19
CA SER A 127 18.57 -20.80 8.48
C SER A 127 19.46 -19.56 8.41
N TYR A 128 18.95 -18.44 7.91
CA TYR A 128 19.74 -17.23 7.61
C TYR A 128 19.50 -16.07 8.58
N ASN A 129 18.54 -16.20 9.51
CA ASN A 129 18.22 -15.17 10.52
C ASN A 129 17.59 -15.83 11.74
N ASP A 130 18.16 -15.59 12.92
CA ASP A 130 17.73 -16.21 14.19
C ASP A 130 16.43 -15.64 14.76
N PHE A 131 15.89 -14.59 14.14
CA PHE A 131 14.65 -13.92 14.56
C PHE A 131 13.50 -14.07 13.55
N MET A 132 13.75 -14.59 12.34
CA MET A 132 12.74 -14.60 11.28
C MET A 132 11.96 -15.92 11.29
N CYS A 133 10.63 -15.82 11.17
CA CYS A 133 9.73 -16.96 11.09
C CYS A 133 8.89 -16.87 9.81
N GLU A 134 9.07 -17.82 8.90
CA GLU A 134 8.18 -18.06 7.77
C GLU A 134 6.89 -18.68 8.26
N LEU A 135 5.75 -18.05 7.94
CA LEU A 135 4.45 -18.58 8.33
C LEU A 135 4.12 -19.82 7.49
N PRO A 136 3.44 -20.83 8.06
CA PRO A 136 3.19 -22.11 7.38
C PRO A 136 2.09 -22.03 6.30
N TYR A 137 1.79 -20.83 5.81
CA TYR A 137 0.78 -20.55 4.79
C TYR A 137 1.12 -19.31 3.98
N GLU A 138 0.74 -19.33 2.70
CA GLU A 138 0.94 -18.20 1.79
C GLU A 138 -0.19 -17.16 1.88
N PHE A 139 -1.40 -17.58 2.25
CA PHE A 139 -2.58 -16.71 2.36
C PHE A 139 -3.37 -16.95 3.66
N PRO A 140 -3.95 -15.89 4.27
CA PRO A 140 -3.83 -14.48 3.87
C PRO A 140 -2.41 -13.92 4.12
N ILE A 141 -2.00 -12.94 3.32
CA ILE A 141 -0.73 -12.23 3.49
C ILE A 141 -0.88 -11.26 4.65
N VAL A 142 -0.35 -11.61 5.81
CA VAL A 142 -0.39 -10.81 7.06
C VAL A 142 0.87 -9.97 7.26
N SER A 143 1.94 -10.30 6.54
CA SER A 143 3.23 -9.62 6.53
C SER A 143 3.76 -9.58 5.08
N ASN A 144 4.02 -8.39 4.54
CA ASN A 144 4.44 -8.23 3.16
C ASN A 144 5.90 -8.65 2.94
N GLY A 145 6.18 -9.19 1.75
CA GLY A 145 7.53 -9.62 1.38
C GLY A 145 7.91 -11.02 1.85
N GLY A 146 7.02 -12.00 1.62
CA GLY A 146 7.25 -13.43 1.92
C GLY A 146 6.24 -14.04 2.89
N ASN A 147 5.45 -13.20 3.57
CA ASN A 147 4.62 -13.62 4.70
C ASN A 147 5.39 -14.03 5.96
N ASP A 148 6.71 -13.80 5.99
CA ASP A 148 7.52 -13.98 7.19
C ASP A 148 7.39 -12.80 8.17
N ILE A 149 7.52 -13.12 9.45
CA ILE A 149 7.48 -12.20 10.59
C ILE A 149 8.83 -12.19 11.31
N ALA A 150 9.15 -11.08 11.97
CA ALA A 150 10.28 -11.05 12.91
C ALA A 150 9.77 -11.26 14.34
N ILE A 151 10.43 -12.13 15.09
CA ILE A 151 10.13 -12.47 16.47
C ILE A 151 11.38 -12.16 17.31
N TYR A 152 11.22 -11.26 18.27
CA TYR A 152 12.21 -10.95 19.29
C TYR A 152 11.62 -11.25 20.66
N TYR A 153 12.43 -11.74 21.58
CA TYR A 153 12.05 -11.94 22.97
C TYR A 153 13.26 -11.71 23.88
N ASN A 154 13.01 -11.34 25.12
CA ASN A 154 14.03 -11.24 26.17
C ASN A 154 13.91 -12.41 27.16
N ASP A 155 14.83 -12.47 28.12
CA ASP A 155 14.86 -13.50 29.17
C ASP A 155 13.62 -13.49 30.08
N GLU A 156 12.85 -12.39 30.07
CA GLU A 156 11.61 -12.21 30.83
C GLU A 156 10.36 -12.71 30.06
N ASN A 157 10.54 -13.36 28.91
CA ASN A 157 9.47 -13.80 28.00
C ASN A 157 8.57 -12.65 27.49
N GLU A 158 9.12 -11.44 27.35
CA GLU A 158 8.43 -10.33 26.71
C GLU A 158 8.69 -10.34 25.20
N TYR A 159 7.62 -10.38 24.41
CA TYR A 159 7.73 -10.54 22.96
C TYR A 159 7.63 -9.20 22.22
N THR A 160 8.42 -9.07 21.16
CA THR A 160 8.22 -8.07 20.10
C THR A 160 8.10 -8.78 18.77
N ILE A 161 6.97 -8.60 18.10
CA ILE A 161 6.63 -9.29 16.85
C ILE A 161 6.37 -8.23 15.78
N GLU A 162 7.11 -8.31 14.69
CA GLU A 162 7.00 -7.38 13.57
C GLU A 162 6.33 -8.02 12.36
N PHE A 163 5.33 -7.33 11.82
CA PHE A 163 4.67 -7.62 10.56
C PHE A 163 5.04 -6.54 9.56
N TYR A 164 5.65 -6.93 8.44
CA TYR A 164 6.03 -5.98 7.40
C TYR A 164 4.79 -5.47 6.67
N VAL A 165 4.65 -4.15 6.53
CA VAL A 165 3.70 -3.50 5.62
C VAL A 165 4.39 -3.19 4.30
N PHE A 166 5.64 -2.76 4.40
CA PHE A 166 6.48 -2.58 3.24
C PHE A 166 7.89 -3.03 3.62
N ARG A 167 8.32 -4.13 3.02
CA ARG A 167 9.66 -4.68 3.20
C ARG A 167 10.55 -4.13 2.11
N ASN A 168 11.32 -3.11 2.47
CA ASN A 168 12.34 -2.60 1.56
C ASN A 168 13.54 -3.56 1.55
N PHE A 169 14.24 -3.57 0.41
CA PHE A 169 15.55 -4.20 0.28
C PHE A 169 16.60 -3.09 0.22
N PHE A 170 17.84 -3.39 0.65
CA PHE A 170 18.94 -2.43 0.88
C PHE A 170 18.73 -1.54 2.13
N ASP A 171 19.46 -0.43 2.24
CA ASP A 171 19.41 0.53 3.38
C ASP A 171 18.14 1.38 3.42
N ALA A 172 17.11 1.03 2.63
CA ALA A 172 15.87 1.78 2.56
C ALA A 172 14.94 1.42 3.72
N PRO A 173 14.29 2.42 4.35
CA PRO A 173 13.46 2.22 5.54
C PRO A 173 12.27 1.30 5.26
N SER A 174 12.05 0.30 6.10
CA SER A 174 10.84 -0.53 6.05
C SER A 174 9.69 0.10 6.84
N THR A 175 8.47 -0.29 6.50
CA THR A 175 7.27 0.03 7.29
C THR A 175 6.76 -1.23 7.95
N LYS A 176 6.48 -1.17 9.25
CA LYS A 176 6.07 -2.31 10.06
C LYS A 176 4.87 -1.99 10.93
N ILE A 177 4.02 -3.00 11.12
CA ILE A 177 3.08 -3.08 12.22
C ILE A 177 3.75 -3.94 13.29
N ILE A 178 3.91 -3.40 14.49
CA ILE A 178 4.68 -4.03 15.57
C ILE A 178 3.77 -4.27 16.76
N TYR A 179 3.81 -5.49 17.30
CA TYR A 179 3.32 -5.79 18.63
C TYR A 179 4.50 -5.87 19.60
N SER A 180 4.44 -5.20 20.75
CA SER A 180 5.51 -5.27 21.75
C SER A 180 4.97 -5.31 23.16
N GLU A 181 5.55 -6.19 23.98
CA GLU A 181 5.38 -6.24 25.43
C GLU A 181 6.58 -5.70 26.17
N ASN A 182 7.75 -5.68 25.51
CA ASN A 182 8.99 -5.19 26.07
C ASN A 182 8.92 -3.67 26.33
N PRO A 183 9.12 -3.20 27.58
CA PRO A 183 9.05 -1.79 27.95
C PRO A 183 10.07 -0.90 27.25
N GLU A 184 11.28 -1.39 26.97
CA GLU A 184 12.32 -0.63 26.27
C GLU A 184 11.91 -0.34 24.84
N ASN A 185 11.42 -1.36 24.13
CA ASN A 185 10.89 -1.23 22.77
C ASN A 185 9.66 -0.32 22.74
N ILE A 186 8.74 -0.47 23.69
CA ILE A 186 7.58 0.42 23.84
C ILE A 186 8.05 1.87 23.99
N ASN A 187 8.99 2.16 24.89
CA ASN A 187 9.53 3.51 25.09
C ASN A 187 10.19 4.05 23.82
N TYR A 188 10.96 3.22 23.12
CA TYR A 188 11.56 3.58 21.83
C TYR A 188 10.50 3.97 20.79
N PHE A 189 9.44 3.19 20.64
CA PHE A 189 8.36 3.47 19.69
C PHE A 189 7.59 4.74 20.05
N GLU A 190 7.26 4.94 21.32
CA GLU A 190 6.57 6.15 21.78
C GLU A 190 7.42 7.41 21.54
N GLU A 191 8.74 7.35 21.75
CA GLU A 191 9.66 8.45 21.43
C GLU A 191 9.76 8.70 19.93
N LYS A 192 9.80 7.64 19.11
CA LYS A 192 9.81 7.76 17.65
C LYS A 192 8.54 8.40 17.11
N ILE A 193 7.39 8.05 17.68
CA ILE A 193 6.08 8.67 17.38
C ILE A 193 6.08 10.16 17.74
N LYS A 194 6.65 10.54 18.89
CA LYS A 194 6.75 11.96 19.26
C LYS A 194 7.61 12.76 18.28
N ARG A 195 8.70 12.17 17.78
CA ARG A 195 9.62 12.83 16.83
C ARG A 195 9.03 12.95 15.43
N ASP A 196 8.35 11.92 14.95
CA ASP A 196 7.73 11.88 13.62
C ASP A 196 6.33 11.24 13.67
N PRO A 197 5.32 12.00 14.13
CA PRO A 197 3.94 11.50 14.24
C PRO A 197 3.23 11.35 12.89
N THR A 198 3.83 11.83 11.80
CA THR A 198 3.26 11.73 10.46
C THR A 198 3.49 10.33 9.89
N ASN A 199 4.68 9.77 10.12
CA ASN A 199 5.05 8.44 9.65
C ASN A 199 4.98 7.37 10.76
N ASN A 200 4.78 7.74 12.01
CA ASN A 200 4.72 6.78 13.11
C ASN A 200 3.52 7.08 13.99
N TRP A 201 2.75 6.04 14.34
CA TRP A 201 1.63 6.22 15.26
C TRP A 201 1.34 4.95 16.05
N LYS A 202 0.74 5.15 17.22
CA LYS A 202 0.17 4.06 18.01
C LYS A 202 -1.16 3.64 17.39
N ILE A 203 -1.32 2.36 17.10
CA ILE A 203 -2.55 1.81 16.53
C ILE A 203 -3.52 1.41 17.64
N LYS A 204 -3.01 0.70 18.66
CA LYS A 204 -3.74 0.21 19.83
C LYS A 204 -2.77 -0.03 20.99
N ASN A 205 -3.25 -0.42 22.16
CA ASN A 205 -2.40 -0.91 23.25
C ASN A 205 -1.43 -1.98 22.74
N ASN A 206 -0.13 -1.78 22.95
CA ASN A 206 0.96 -2.64 22.50
C ASN A 206 1.10 -2.78 20.98
N TRP A 207 0.34 -2.03 20.17
CA TRP A 207 0.39 -2.09 18.71
C TRP A 207 0.82 -0.75 18.11
N TYR A 208 1.83 -0.80 17.26
CA TYR A 208 2.51 0.37 16.72
C TYR A 208 2.64 0.27 15.21
N ARG A 209 2.54 1.39 14.51
CA ARG A 209 2.96 1.53 13.11
C ARG A 209 4.24 2.34 13.08
N ILE A 210 5.32 1.72 12.63
CA ILE A 210 6.66 2.32 12.63
C ILE A 210 7.24 2.32 11.22
N TYR A 211 7.86 3.43 10.85
CA TYR A 211 8.60 3.63 9.60
C TYR A 211 10.06 3.95 9.89
N GLY A 212 10.96 3.28 9.16
CA GLY A 212 12.38 3.60 9.12
C GLY A 212 13.16 3.20 10.36
N ASP A 213 13.12 1.90 10.66
CA ASP A 213 14.16 1.21 11.42
C ASP A 213 15.19 0.61 10.45
#